data_AF-C0XUS4-F1
#
_entry.id   AF-C0XUS4-F1
#
_cell.length_a   1.000
_cell.length_b   1.000
_cell.length_c   1.000
_cell.angle_alpha   90.00
_cell.angle_beta   90.00
_cell.angle_gamma   90.00
#
_symmetry.space_group_name_H-M   'P 1'
#
loop_
_entity.id
_entity.type
_entity.pdbx_description
1 polymer ?
#
loop_
_entity_poly.entity_id
_entity_poly.type
_entity_poly.pdbx_seq_one_letter_code
_entity_poly.pdbx_strand_id
1 'polypeptide(L)'
;MAQLQTEADVMRSAANNVDDTNNAVNREIERIQGVVEGTRSYWQGEAQTSFDGVMLRYDDAQRRLGQALAAIAENLRDNAKNYENIEASNTDDLRAISTSAGLAL
;
A
#
# COMPACT_ATOMS: atom_id res chain seq x y z
N MET A 1 7.01 -22.18 -12.34
CA MET A 1 5.64 -22.38 -11.84
C MET A 1 5.59 -22.12 -10.34
N ALA A 2 6.03 -23.02 -9.45
CA ALA A 2 5.92 -22.84 -7.99
C ALA A 2 6.57 -21.57 -7.39
N GLN A 3 7.67 -21.08 -7.97
CA GLN A 3 8.37 -19.90 -7.44
C GLN A 3 7.66 -18.57 -7.74
N LEU A 4 7.00 -18.46 -8.91
CA LEU A 4 6.26 -17.26 -9.31
C LEU A 4 4.92 -17.14 -8.55
N GLN A 5 4.25 -18.25 -8.26
CA GLN A 5 3.07 -18.26 -7.38
C GLN A 5 3.42 -17.81 -5.97
N THR A 6 4.52 -18.34 -5.43
CA THR A 6 5.03 -17.90 -4.12
C THR A 6 5.34 -16.40 -4.10
N GLU A 7 5.92 -15.86 -5.18
CA GLU A 7 6.19 -14.42 -5.30
C GLU A 7 4.91 -13.57 -5.35
N ALA A 8 3.88 -13.99 -6.09
CA ALA A 8 2.60 -13.30 -6.14
C ALA A 8 1.90 -13.29 -4.76
N ASP A 9 1.94 -14.40 -4.03
CA ASP A 9 1.38 -14.49 -2.68
C ASP A 9 2.13 -13.61 -1.66
N VAL A 10 3.46 -13.54 -1.77
CA VAL A 10 4.29 -12.62 -0.98
C VAL A 10 3.93 -11.16 -1.29
N MET A 11 3.72 -10.81 -2.55
CA MET A 11 3.30 -9.45 -2.94
C MET A 11 1.91 -9.09 -2.40
N ARG A 12 0.94 -10.01 -2.45
CA ARG A 12 -0.38 -9.81 -1.84
C ARG A 12 -0.28 -9.61 -0.32
N SER A 13 0.53 -10.43 0.35
CA SER A 13 0.77 -10.27 1.79
C SER A 13 1.42 -8.93 2.11
N ALA A 14 2.40 -8.51 1.32
CA ALA A 14 3.04 -7.19 1.46
C ALA A 14 2.02 -6.05 1.26
N ALA A 15 1.14 -6.13 0.27
CA ALA A 15 0.09 -5.14 0.05
C ALA A 15 -0.86 -5.04 1.25
N ASN A 16 -1.28 -6.17 1.82
CA ASN A 16 -2.12 -6.19 3.03
C ASN A 16 -1.40 -5.55 4.23
N ASN A 17 -0.12 -5.86 4.43
CA ASN A 17 0.68 -5.24 5.51
C ASN A 17 0.79 -3.71 5.33
N VAL A 18 0.89 -3.23 4.09
CA VAL A 18 0.92 -1.79 3.80
C VAL A 18 -0.43 -1.14 4.13
N ASP A 19 -1.55 -1.78 3.78
CA ASP A 19 -2.89 -1.30 4.15
C ASP A 19 -3.09 -1.27 5.67
N ASP A 20 -2.66 -2.31 6.37
CA ASP A 20 -2.72 -2.37 7.83
C ASP A 20 -1.87 -1.28 8.48
N THR A 21 -0.68 -1.03 7.93
CA THR A 21 0.20 0.06 8.36
C THR A 21 -0.46 1.41 8.12
N ASN A 22 -1.07 1.61 6.96
CA ASN A 22 -1.80 2.84 6.64
C ASN A 22 -2.96 3.08 7.61
N ASN A 23 -3.73 2.03 7.93
CA ASN A 23 -4.80 2.08 8.92
C ASN A 23 -4.29 2.38 10.33
N ALA A 24 -3.10 1.87 10.71
CA ALA A 24 -2.48 2.19 11.98
C ALA A 24 -2.01 3.65 12.04
N VAL A 25 -1.41 4.14 10.96
CA VAL A 25 -1.02 5.55 10.81
C VAL A 25 -2.24 6.46 10.94
N ASN A 26 -3.34 6.17 10.24
CA ASN A 26 -4.57 6.97 10.32
C ASN A 26 -5.16 7.03 11.74
N ARG A 27 -5.12 5.93 12.48
CA ARG A 27 -5.57 5.92 13.88
C ARG A 27 -4.69 6.78 14.80
N GLU A 28 -3.37 6.74 14.59
CA GLU A 28 -2.45 7.55 15.38
C GLU A 28 -2.59 9.05 15.05
N ILE A 29 -2.88 9.35 13.79
CA ILE A 29 -3.22 10.68 13.30
C ILE A 29 -4.43 11.25 14.05
N GLU A 30 -5.54 10.51 14.09
CA GLU A 30 -6.75 10.89 14.82
C GLU A 30 -6.47 11.10 16.31
N ARG A 31 -5.66 10.22 16.90
CA ARG A 31 -5.24 10.33 18.31
C ARG A 31 -4.48 11.63 18.58
N ILE A 32 -3.54 11.99 17.70
CA ILE A 32 -2.76 13.23 17.83
C ILE A 32 -3.67 14.45 17.66
N GLN A 33 -4.59 14.44 16.70
CA GLN A 33 -5.57 15.52 16.53
C GLN A 33 -6.44 15.71 17.79
N GLY A 34 -6.90 14.62 18.42
CA GLY A 34 -7.66 14.72 19.67
C GLY A 34 -6.86 15.31 20.84
N VAL A 35 -5.58 14.95 20.97
CA VAL A 35 -4.69 15.55 21.99
C VAL A 35 -4.48 17.04 21.72
N VAL A 36 -4.25 17.39 20.45
CA VAL A 36 -4.07 18.77 19.97
C VAL A 36 -5.30 19.63 20.26
N GLU A 37 -6.52 19.14 20.00
CA GLU A 37 -7.74 19.88 20.29
C GLU A 37 -7.92 20.13 21.79
N GLY A 38 -7.58 19.13 22.63
CA GLY A 38 -7.59 19.27 24.08
C GLY A 38 -6.61 20.33 24.59
N THR A 39 -5.41 20.41 24.01
CA THR A 39 -4.38 21.37 24.42
C THR A 39 -4.61 22.78 23.88
N ARG A 40 -5.34 22.93 22.76
CA ARG A 40 -5.65 24.23 22.14
C ARG A 40 -6.32 25.21 23.10
N SER A 41 -7.12 24.72 24.04
CA SER A 41 -7.79 25.54 25.05
C SER A 41 -6.83 26.29 26.00
N TYR A 42 -5.58 25.82 26.11
CA TYR A 42 -4.58 26.37 27.02
C TYR A 42 -3.61 27.37 26.37
N TRP A 43 -3.55 27.45 25.04
CA TRP A 43 -2.54 28.24 24.32
C TRP A 43 -3.18 29.51 23.73
N GLN A 44 -3.09 30.63 24.45
CA GLN A 44 -3.60 31.93 23.99
C GLN A 44 -2.48 32.79 23.39
N GLY A 45 -2.78 33.53 22.32
CA GLY A 45 -1.87 34.52 21.72
C GLY A 45 -0.87 33.94 20.71
N GLU A 46 0.40 34.32 20.80
CA GLU A 46 1.46 33.97 19.83
C GLU A 46 1.72 32.46 19.72
N ALA A 47 1.51 31.72 20.82
CA ALA A 47 1.59 30.27 20.85
C ALA A 47 0.54 29.60 19.94
N GLN A 48 -0.64 30.22 19.78
CA GLN A 48 -1.70 29.71 18.92
C GLN A 48 -1.29 29.74 17.44
N THR A 49 -0.64 30.82 16.98
CA THR A 49 -0.21 30.96 15.59
C THR A 49 0.86 29.94 15.22
N SER A 50 1.82 29.71 16.13
CA SER A 50 2.86 28.70 15.93
C SER A 50 2.27 27.29 15.88
N PHE A 51 1.29 27.01 16.74
CA PHE A 51 0.58 25.73 16.76
C PHE A 51 -0.26 25.50 15.51
N ASP A 52 -1.04 26.49 15.07
CA ASP A 52 -1.83 26.41 13.83
C ASP A 52 -0.91 26.12 12.63
N GLY A 53 0.30 26.71 12.60
CA GLY A 53 1.31 26.43 11.58
C GLY A 53 1.88 25.00 11.62
N VAL A 54 2.11 24.44 12.81
CA VAL A 54 2.52 23.04 12.97
C VAL A 54 1.40 22.10 12.53
N MET A 55 0.16 22.40 12.88
CA MET A 55 -1.01 21.59 12.51
C MET A 55 -1.22 21.53 11.00
N LEU A 56 -1.07 22.65 10.29
CA LEU A 56 -1.15 22.66 8.83
C LEU A 56 -0.07 21.78 8.17
N ARG A 57 1.17 21.84 8.67
CA ARG A 57 2.27 21.00 8.15
C ARG A 57 2.05 19.53 8.49
N TYR A 58 1.49 19.27 9.65
CA TYR A 58 1.18 17.93 10.11
C TYR A 58 0.10 17.30 9.22
N ASP A 59 -1.01 17.98 8.98
CA ASP A 59 -2.09 17.51 8.09
C ASP A 59 -1.59 17.27 6.65
N ASP A 60 -0.69 18.12 6.13
CA ASP A 60 -0.05 17.90 4.83
C ASP A 60 0.83 16.63 4.83
N ALA A 61 1.69 16.47 5.83
CA ALA A 61 2.56 15.31 5.96
C ALA A 61 1.75 14.00 6.06
N GLN A 62 0.64 14.03 6.78
CA GLN A 62 -0.30 12.92 6.89
C GLN A 62 -0.92 12.54 5.55
N ARG A 63 -1.47 13.50 4.80
CA ARG A 63 -2.03 13.24 3.47
C ARG A 63 -0.98 12.62 2.56
N ARG A 64 0.23 13.17 2.56
CA ARG A 64 1.33 12.67 1.72
C ARG A 64 1.73 11.25 2.10
N LEU A 65 1.80 10.94 3.39
CA LEU A 65 2.09 9.59 3.87
C LEU A 65 1.00 8.59 3.46
N GLY A 66 -0.28 8.92 3.70
CA GLY A 66 -1.39 8.05 3.33
C GLY A 66 -1.47 7.80 1.82
N GLN A 67 -1.25 8.84 1.00
CA GLN A 67 -1.17 8.71 -0.46
C GLN A 67 -0.01 7.82 -0.91
N ALA A 68 1.17 7.98 -0.31
CA ALA A 68 2.33 7.16 -0.63
C ALA A 68 2.11 5.69 -0.28
N LEU A 69 1.54 5.40 0.90
CA LEU A 69 1.23 4.02 1.31
C LEU A 69 0.17 3.39 0.40
N ALA A 70 -0.90 4.12 0.07
CA ALA A 70 -1.92 3.64 -0.87
C ALA A 70 -1.33 3.33 -2.26
N ALA A 71 -0.47 4.22 -2.78
CA ALA A 71 0.21 4.01 -4.05
C ALA A 71 1.13 2.78 -4.01
N ILE A 72 1.84 2.54 -2.90
CA ILE A 72 2.67 1.34 -2.72
C ILE A 72 1.81 0.08 -2.73
N ALA A 73 0.69 0.07 -2.00
CA ALA A 73 -0.22 -1.08 -1.96
C ALA A 73 -0.82 -1.39 -3.34
N GLU A 74 -1.22 -0.36 -4.10
CA GLU A 74 -1.70 -0.50 -5.47
C GLU A 74 -0.60 -1.07 -6.38
N ASN A 75 0.61 -0.54 -6.31
CA ASN A 75 1.73 -1.03 -7.11
C ASN A 75 2.06 -2.51 -6.81
N LEU A 76 2.00 -2.93 -5.54
CA LEU A 76 2.21 -4.33 -5.15
C LEU A 76 1.12 -5.25 -5.72
N ARG A 77 -0.14 -4.81 -5.72
CA ARG A 77 -1.26 -5.57 -6.31
C ARG A 77 -1.15 -5.69 -7.82
N ASP A 78 -0.79 -4.60 -8.49
CA ASP A 78 -0.60 -4.60 -9.95
C ASP A 78 0.55 -5.51 -10.35
N ASN A 79 1.66 -5.48 -9.61
CA ASN A 79 2.76 -6.42 -9.82
C ASN A 79 2.29 -7.85 -9.61
N ALA A 80 1.64 -8.19 -8.49
CA ALA A 80 1.14 -9.55 -8.25
C ALA A 80 0.25 -10.07 -9.40
N LYS A 81 -0.68 -9.23 -9.89
CA LYS A 81 -1.55 -9.57 -11.03
C LYS A 81 -0.75 -9.78 -12.33
N ASN A 82 0.26 -8.96 -12.58
CA ASN A 82 1.12 -9.13 -13.74
C ASN A 82 1.89 -10.46 -13.69
N TYR A 83 2.40 -10.85 -12.52
CA TYR A 83 3.06 -12.15 -12.32
C TYR A 83 2.11 -13.33 -12.58
N GLU A 84 0.87 -13.26 -12.09
CA GLU A 84 -0.17 -14.28 -12.35
C GLU A 84 -0.51 -14.39 -13.85
N ASN A 85 -0.62 -13.26 -14.55
CA ASN A 85 -0.89 -13.25 -15.99
C ASN A 85 0.26 -13.89 -16.80
N ILE A 86 1.51 -13.59 -16.44
CA ILE A 86 2.69 -14.18 -17.08
C ILE A 86 2.72 -15.69 -16.85
N GLU A 87 2.36 -16.15 -15.66
CA GLU A 87 2.26 -17.59 -15.39
C GLU A 87 1.19 -18.27 -16.23
N ALA A 88 -0.01 -17.67 -16.32
CA ALA A 88 -1.10 -18.22 -17.13
C ALA A 88 -0.68 -18.35 -18.61
N SER A 89 -0.09 -17.28 -19.17
CA SER A 89 0.40 -17.28 -20.55
C SER A 89 1.47 -18.34 -20.79
N ASN A 90 2.48 -18.43 -19.90
CA ASN A 90 3.54 -19.44 -20.02
C ASN A 90 2.99 -20.86 -19.93
N THR A 91 1.99 -21.10 -19.08
CA THR A 91 1.35 -22.43 -18.97
C THR A 91 0.61 -22.80 -20.25
N ASP A 92 -0.11 -21.85 -20.84
CA ASP A 92 -0.87 -22.06 -22.06
C ASP A 92 0.06 -22.27 -23.27
N ASP A 93 1.15 -21.51 -23.35
CA ASP A 93 2.20 -21.72 -24.35
C ASP A 93 2.85 -23.10 -24.22
N LEU A 94 3.17 -23.52 -22.99
CA LEU A 94 3.72 -24.86 -22.73
C LEU A 94 2.73 -25.97 -23.09
N ARG A 95 1.42 -25.79 -22.85
CA ARG A 95 0.37 -26.73 -23.27
C ARG A 95 0.21 -26.76 -24.79
N ALA A 96 0.30 -25.62 -25.46
CA ALA A 96 0.25 -25.53 -26.91
C ALA A 96 1.46 -26.27 -27.52
N ILE A 97 2.66 -26.05 -26.98
CA ILE A 97 3.87 -26.75 -27.39
C ILE A 97 3.76 -28.25 -27.13
N SER A 98 3.33 -28.67 -25.93
CA SER A 98 3.20 -30.10 -25.61
C SER A 98 2.18 -30.81 -26.50
N THR A 99 1.08 -30.14 -26.84
CA THR A 99 0.07 -30.65 -27.78
C THR A 99 0.63 -30.75 -29.20
N SER A 100 1.40 -29.75 -29.65
CA SER A 100 2.03 -29.75 -30.98
C SER A 100 3.17 -30.78 -31.12
N ALA A 101 3.93 -31.00 -30.04
CA ALA A 101 5.01 -32.00 -29.99
C ALA A 101 4.46 -33.43 -29.80
N GLY A 102 3.32 -33.58 -29.13
CA GLY A 102 2.62 -34.84 -28.94
C GLY A 102 1.91 -35.37 -30.19
N LEU A 103 1.76 -34.56 -31.24
CA LEU A 103 1.20 -34.94 -32.54
C LEU A 103 2.27 -35.46 -33.54
N ALA A 104 3.52 -35.67 -33.10
CA ALA A 104 4.63 -36.12 -33.93
C ALA A 104 5.03 -37.60 -33.75
N LEU A 105 4.21 -38.42 -33.08
CA LEU A 105 4.37 -39.88 -32.93
C LEU A 105 3.11 -40.61 -33.41
#